data_AF-A0A819ZB01-F1
#
_entry.id   AF-A0A819ZB01-F1
#
_cell.length_a   1.000
_cell.length_b   1.000
_cell.length_c   1.000
_cell.angle_alpha   90.00
_cell.angle_beta   90.00
_cell.angle_gamma   90.00
#
_symmetry.space_group_name_H-M   'P 1'
#
loop_
_entity.id
_entity.type
_entity.pdbx_description
1 polymer ?
#
loop_
_entity_poly.entity_id
_entity_poly.type
_entity_poly.pdbx_seq_one_letter_code
_entity_poly.pdbx_strand_id
1 'polypeptide(L)'
;MEHSIVQLMDLPNELIMIILNKLDNSEVLYSLMDVNTRLNQIVHDPTFTTKITLTKSDNLTTVLPDIMLDRFCLQILPKICRSIKWLNLESSSMERILLAADYPNLRQLDIFINDQKCFLYLNEPCSSFSSTLVELYIDVYLFDDCLYLLDGRFDQLRKLFVNVCHILPLRSTINTKNELANLKCFSLISNNETYVYDEVVVPNLRRMSNLEKLSLHLVIECKVRFIDGTNLKKNIIIHMPNLNEFTFNIRSIISINDHTHLLSNEYIQRTLTNLTDHQVISCVDYFSSNKTGQCHFYTYPHTMLHYDNITNNFPGGLFKHVRSATLFDECPFEHTFFIRIAQAFPFLNELI
;
A
#
# COMPACT_ATOMS: atom_id res chain seq x y z
N MET A 1 21.20 -32.06 -43.42
CA MET A 1 19.82 -31.91 -42.90
C MET A 1 19.33 -30.57 -43.40
N GLU A 2 18.33 -30.57 -44.29
CA GLU A 2 17.68 -29.32 -44.70
C GLU A 2 16.78 -28.87 -43.54
N HIS A 3 17.14 -27.77 -42.89
CA HIS A 3 16.24 -27.15 -41.93
C HIS A 3 15.09 -26.52 -42.72
N SER A 4 13.89 -27.08 -42.56
CA SER A 4 12.66 -26.45 -43.01
C SER A 4 12.55 -25.06 -42.37
N ILE A 5 12.65 -24.01 -43.19
CA ILE A 5 12.39 -22.63 -42.78
C ILE A 5 10.89 -22.45 -42.83
N VAL A 6 10.22 -22.66 -41.71
CA VAL A 6 8.80 -22.31 -41.56
C VAL A 6 8.73 -20.79 -41.41
N GLN A 7 8.06 -20.10 -42.34
CA GLN A 7 7.86 -18.65 -42.20
C GLN A 7 6.77 -18.40 -41.15
N LEU A 8 6.95 -17.36 -40.33
CA LEU A 8 5.98 -16.99 -39.29
C LEU A 8 4.57 -16.78 -39.87
N MET A 9 4.49 -16.25 -41.09
CA MET A 9 3.24 -15.98 -41.80
C MET A 9 2.53 -17.25 -42.31
N ASP A 10 3.19 -18.40 -42.32
CA ASP A 10 2.58 -19.68 -42.70
C ASP A 10 1.86 -20.36 -41.52
N LEU A 11 2.14 -19.92 -40.29
CA LEU A 11 1.52 -20.47 -39.09
C LEU A 11 0.07 -19.99 -38.92
N PRO A 12 -0.85 -20.79 -38.35
CA PRO A 12 -2.17 -20.33 -37.89
C PRO A 12 -2.08 -19.20 -36.84
N ASN A 13 -3.14 -18.39 -36.74
CA ASN A 13 -3.17 -17.23 -35.83
C ASN A 13 -2.96 -17.63 -34.37
N GLU A 14 -3.47 -18.79 -33.97
CA GLU A 14 -3.37 -19.33 -32.61
C GLU A 14 -1.91 -19.61 -32.23
N LEU A 15 -1.12 -20.17 -33.16
CA LEU A 15 0.30 -20.42 -32.93
C LEU A 15 1.10 -19.11 -32.88
N ILE A 16 0.77 -18.15 -33.76
CA ILE A 16 1.40 -16.82 -33.73
C ILE A 16 1.11 -16.14 -32.40
N MET A 17 -0.14 -16.14 -31.92
CA MET A 17 -0.51 -15.60 -30.62
C MET A 17 0.26 -16.26 -29.47
N ILE A 18 0.40 -17.58 -29.47
CA ILE A 18 1.18 -18.30 -28.45
C ILE A 18 2.65 -17.89 -28.48
N ILE A 19 3.23 -17.68 -29.67
CA ILE A 19 4.61 -17.23 -29.82
C ILE A 19 4.76 -15.79 -29.30
N LEU A 20 3.91 -14.87 -29.76
CA LEU A 20 3.99 -13.46 -29.37
C LEU A 20 3.74 -13.25 -27.87
N ASN A 21 2.85 -14.01 -27.25
CA ASN A 21 2.59 -13.96 -25.81
C ASN A 21 3.80 -14.37 -24.94
N LYS A 22 4.83 -14.98 -25.54
CA LYS A 22 6.10 -15.30 -24.84
C LYS A 22 7.14 -14.19 -24.95
N LEU A 23 6.90 -13.17 -25.77
CA LEU A 23 7.79 -12.04 -25.98
C LEU A 23 7.35 -10.84 -25.13
N ASP A 24 8.23 -9.85 -24.98
CA ASP A 24 7.89 -8.57 -24.37
C ASP A 24 6.82 -7.88 -25.23
N ASN A 25 5.66 -7.63 -24.64
CA ASN A 25 4.52 -7.04 -25.34
C ASN A 25 4.85 -5.64 -25.88
N SER A 26 5.71 -4.86 -25.22
CA SER A 26 6.10 -3.55 -25.70
C SER A 26 6.96 -3.65 -26.97
N GLU A 27 7.89 -4.60 -27.02
CA GLU A 27 8.72 -4.82 -28.20
C GLU A 27 7.90 -5.34 -29.38
N VAL A 28 6.96 -6.24 -29.13
CA VAL A 28 6.05 -6.77 -30.16
C VAL A 28 5.15 -5.66 -30.70
N LEU A 29 4.50 -4.88 -29.84
CA LEU A 29 3.64 -3.77 -30.28
C LEU A 29 4.43 -2.71 -31.05
N TYR A 30 5.62 -2.35 -30.56
CA TYR A 30 6.50 -1.42 -31.25
C TYR A 30 6.93 -1.96 -32.62
N SER A 31 7.28 -3.25 -32.71
CA SER A 31 7.85 -3.80 -33.93
C SER A 31 6.81 -4.18 -34.99
N LEU A 32 5.63 -4.65 -34.60
CA LEU A 32 4.67 -5.27 -35.52
C LEU A 32 3.46 -4.41 -35.83
N MET A 33 3.12 -3.43 -34.99
CA MET A 33 1.93 -2.62 -35.23
C MET A 33 2.07 -1.81 -36.52
N ASP A 34 1.02 -1.87 -37.34
CA ASP A 34 0.92 -1.28 -38.68
C ASP A 34 1.92 -1.81 -39.74
N VAL A 35 2.68 -2.89 -39.45
CA VAL A 35 3.60 -3.49 -40.43
C VAL A 35 2.88 -4.43 -41.40
N ASN A 36 1.93 -5.22 -40.90
CA ASN A 36 1.17 -6.19 -41.70
C ASN A 36 -0.27 -6.28 -41.18
N THR A 37 -1.25 -6.32 -42.09
CA THR A 37 -2.68 -6.32 -41.74
C THR A 37 -3.08 -7.48 -40.84
N ARG A 38 -2.57 -8.69 -41.10
CA ARG A 38 -2.84 -9.89 -40.31
C ARG A 38 -2.20 -9.82 -38.93
N LEU A 39 -0.93 -9.39 -38.85
CA LEU A 39 -0.28 -9.17 -37.56
C LEU A 39 -0.95 -8.05 -36.77
N ASN A 40 -1.48 -7.02 -37.44
CA ASN A 40 -2.20 -5.94 -36.79
C ASN A 40 -3.44 -6.47 -36.07
N GLN A 41 -4.20 -7.36 -36.70
CA GLN A 41 -5.37 -8.01 -36.06
C GLN A 41 -4.97 -8.79 -34.80
N ILE A 42 -3.85 -9.50 -34.87
CA ILE A 42 -3.31 -10.29 -33.76
C ILE A 42 -2.86 -9.40 -32.59
N VAL A 43 -2.09 -8.33 -32.85
CA VAL A 43 -1.61 -7.44 -31.78
C VAL A 43 -2.69 -6.53 -31.21
N HIS A 44 -3.85 -6.38 -31.87
CA HIS A 44 -5.04 -5.71 -31.32
C HIS A 44 -5.93 -6.67 -30.53
N ASP A 45 -5.64 -7.97 -30.50
CA ASP A 45 -6.45 -8.93 -29.78
C ASP A 45 -6.42 -8.61 -28.27
N PRO A 46 -7.60 -8.60 -27.59
CA PRO A 46 -7.66 -8.35 -26.16
C PRO A 46 -6.80 -9.29 -25.34
N THR A 47 -6.60 -10.54 -25.75
CA THR A 47 -5.74 -11.48 -25.03
C THR A 47 -4.28 -11.02 -24.98
N PHE A 48 -3.81 -10.34 -26.04
CA PHE A 48 -2.48 -9.75 -26.09
C PHE A 48 -2.39 -8.42 -25.34
N THR A 49 -3.42 -7.58 -25.48
CA THR A 49 -3.41 -6.18 -25.03
C THR A 49 -3.99 -5.96 -23.64
N THR A 50 -4.55 -6.99 -23.00
CA THR A 50 -5.12 -6.87 -21.63
C THR A 50 -4.08 -6.45 -20.61
N LYS A 51 -2.84 -6.94 -20.74
CA LYS A 51 -1.72 -6.60 -19.87
C LYS A 51 -0.59 -6.05 -20.71
N ILE A 52 -0.28 -4.77 -20.51
CA ILE A 52 0.82 -4.06 -21.20
C ILE A 52 1.93 -3.75 -20.21
N THR A 53 3.18 -4.00 -20.59
CA THR A 53 4.35 -3.70 -19.77
C THR A 53 5.29 -2.79 -20.54
N LEU A 54 5.35 -1.52 -20.15
CA LEU A 54 6.19 -0.50 -20.76
C LEU A 54 7.44 -0.28 -19.92
N THR A 55 8.14 -1.40 -19.67
CA THR A 55 9.43 -1.48 -18.97
C THR A 55 10.24 -2.56 -19.67
N LYS A 56 11.56 -2.42 -19.78
CA LYS A 56 12.36 -3.43 -20.50
C LYS A 56 12.40 -4.77 -19.74
N SER A 57 12.05 -5.85 -20.43
CA SER A 57 12.11 -7.27 -19.98
C SER A 57 13.34 -7.61 -19.14
N ASP A 58 14.53 -7.24 -19.61
CA ASP A 58 15.76 -7.85 -19.11
C ASP A 58 16.29 -7.23 -17.82
N ASN A 59 15.68 -6.14 -17.35
CA ASN A 59 16.23 -5.41 -16.20
C ASN A 59 15.22 -4.59 -15.38
N LEU A 60 13.89 -4.69 -15.44
CA LEU A 60 12.89 -3.95 -14.60
C LEU A 60 13.04 -2.41 -14.43
N THR A 61 14.11 -1.79 -14.92
CA THR A 61 14.63 -0.50 -14.43
C THR A 61 15.18 0.36 -15.56
N THR A 62 15.49 -0.26 -16.71
CA THR A 62 15.88 0.51 -17.90
C THR A 62 14.63 1.10 -18.54
N VAL A 63 14.56 2.43 -18.49
CA VAL A 63 13.56 3.28 -19.14
C VAL A 63 13.49 2.94 -20.63
N LEU A 64 12.27 2.90 -21.17
CA LEU A 64 12.06 2.81 -22.62
C LEU A 64 12.73 4.00 -23.31
N PRO A 65 13.45 3.81 -24.43
CA PRO A 65 13.97 4.93 -25.20
C PRO A 65 12.86 5.91 -25.57
N ASP A 66 13.12 7.22 -25.49
CA ASP A 66 12.12 8.25 -25.77
C ASP A 66 11.41 8.07 -27.10
N ILE A 67 12.11 7.63 -28.14
CA ILE A 67 11.54 7.34 -29.46
C ILE A 67 10.50 6.21 -29.42
N MET A 68 10.72 5.19 -28.59
CA MET A 68 9.74 4.13 -28.38
C MET A 68 8.54 4.68 -27.62
N LEU A 69 8.81 5.43 -26.55
CA LEU A 69 7.78 6.03 -25.71
C LEU A 69 6.88 6.98 -26.51
N ASP A 70 7.44 7.83 -27.36
CA ASP A 70 6.70 8.72 -28.26
C ASP A 70 5.80 7.95 -29.21
N ARG A 71 6.32 6.88 -29.80
CA ARG A 71 5.49 6.02 -30.67
C ARG A 71 4.37 5.35 -29.88
N PHE A 72 4.63 4.91 -28.65
CA PHE A 72 3.59 4.38 -27.78
C PHE A 72 2.50 5.40 -27.52
N CYS A 73 2.86 6.58 -27.03
CA CYS A 73 1.92 7.64 -26.68
C CYS A 73 1.12 8.12 -27.90
N LEU A 74 1.77 8.33 -29.06
CA LEU A 74 1.13 8.98 -30.21
C LEU A 74 0.41 8.01 -31.14
N GLN A 75 0.82 6.74 -31.20
CA GLN A 75 0.35 5.81 -32.24
C GLN A 75 -0.27 4.54 -31.69
N ILE A 76 0.34 3.93 -30.66
CA ILE A 76 -0.04 2.60 -30.18
C ILE A 76 -1.16 2.68 -29.15
N LEU A 77 -0.94 3.40 -28.05
CA LEU A 77 -1.86 3.46 -26.92
C LEU A 77 -3.27 3.94 -27.32
N PRO A 78 -3.45 4.96 -28.18
CA PRO A 78 -4.80 5.36 -28.62
C PRO A 78 -5.60 4.26 -29.32
N LYS A 79 -4.94 3.25 -29.90
CA LYS A 79 -5.59 2.13 -30.60
C LYS A 79 -5.96 0.99 -29.67
N ILE A 80 -5.19 0.79 -28.59
CA ILE A 80 -5.34 -0.38 -27.70
C ILE A 80 -5.80 -0.03 -26.28
N CYS A 81 -5.87 1.25 -25.89
CA CYS A 81 -6.15 1.66 -24.50
C CYS A 81 -7.45 1.08 -23.92
N ARG A 82 -8.45 0.83 -24.76
CA ARG A 82 -9.73 0.23 -24.35
C ARG A 82 -9.62 -1.23 -23.94
N SER A 83 -8.63 -1.99 -24.40
CA SER A 83 -8.45 -3.39 -23.98
C SER A 83 -7.53 -3.54 -22.77
N ILE A 84 -6.73 -2.51 -22.44
CA ILE A 84 -5.78 -2.55 -21.33
C ILE A 84 -6.54 -2.58 -20.00
N LYS A 85 -6.31 -3.65 -19.22
CA LYS A 85 -6.79 -3.79 -17.83
C LYS A 85 -5.67 -3.67 -16.81
N TRP A 86 -4.45 -4.00 -17.23
CA TRP A 86 -3.25 -3.93 -16.40
C TRP A 86 -2.13 -3.24 -17.18
N LEU A 87 -1.59 -2.18 -16.60
CA LEU A 87 -0.49 -1.40 -17.17
C LEU A 87 0.70 -1.37 -16.20
N ASN A 88 1.89 -1.73 -16.67
CA ASN A 88 3.13 -1.66 -15.88
C ASN A 88 4.03 -0.59 -16.46
N LEU A 89 4.37 0.43 -15.66
CA LEU A 89 5.11 1.61 -16.09
C LEU A 89 6.32 1.85 -15.22
N GLU A 90 7.32 2.52 -15.78
CA GLU A 90 8.35 3.17 -14.99
C GLU A 90 7.88 4.59 -14.59
N SER A 91 8.27 5.03 -13.39
CA SER A 91 7.77 6.25 -12.75
C SER A 91 8.01 7.54 -13.54
N SER A 92 9.14 7.65 -14.25
CA SER A 92 9.49 8.81 -15.07
C SER A 92 8.68 8.89 -16.36
N SER A 93 8.18 7.77 -16.86
CA SER A 93 7.35 7.69 -18.07
C SER A 93 5.84 7.76 -17.78
N MET A 94 5.46 7.61 -16.50
CA MET A 94 4.08 7.47 -16.06
C MET A 94 3.17 8.59 -16.58
N GLU A 95 3.52 9.85 -16.37
CA GLU A 95 2.69 11.00 -16.75
C GLU A 95 2.42 11.02 -18.26
N ARG A 96 3.48 10.90 -19.09
CA ARG A 96 3.36 10.86 -20.56
C ARG A 96 2.44 9.76 -21.04
N ILE A 97 2.49 8.59 -20.42
CA ILE A 97 1.68 7.43 -20.82
C ILE A 97 0.23 7.58 -20.37
N LEU A 98 0.01 8.01 -19.14
CA LEU A 98 -1.33 8.16 -18.59
C LEU A 98 -2.10 9.33 -19.23
N LEU A 99 -1.39 10.34 -19.76
CA LEU A 99 -1.98 11.44 -20.54
C LEU A 99 -2.19 11.11 -22.03
N ALA A 100 -1.57 10.03 -22.55
CA ALA A 100 -1.62 9.71 -23.97
C ALA A 100 -2.98 9.16 -24.44
N ALA A 101 -3.76 8.56 -23.54
CA ALA A 101 -5.03 7.94 -23.88
C ALA A 101 -5.95 7.83 -22.65
N ASP A 102 -7.23 7.60 -22.90
CA ASP A 102 -8.18 7.20 -21.87
C ASP A 102 -8.15 5.69 -21.69
N TYR A 103 -8.07 5.23 -20.43
CA TYR A 103 -7.97 3.80 -20.10
C TYR A 103 -9.24 3.31 -19.37
N PRO A 104 -10.40 3.25 -20.06
CA PRO A 104 -11.71 3.00 -19.46
C PRO A 104 -11.88 1.58 -18.91
N ASN A 105 -10.88 0.70 -19.04
CA ASN A 105 -10.92 -0.64 -18.48
C ASN A 105 -9.74 -0.94 -17.55
N LEU A 106 -8.89 0.06 -17.25
CA LEU A 106 -7.77 -0.15 -16.36
C LEU A 106 -8.24 -0.42 -14.94
N ARG A 107 -7.75 -1.52 -14.38
CA ARG A 107 -8.04 -1.96 -13.00
C ARG A 107 -6.80 -1.94 -12.13
N GLN A 108 -5.63 -2.11 -12.75
CA GLN A 108 -4.36 -2.18 -12.06
C GLN A 108 -3.28 -1.41 -12.83
N LEU A 109 -2.52 -0.61 -12.11
CA LEU A 109 -1.38 0.14 -12.58
C LEU A 109 -0.19 -0.19 -11.68
N ASP A 110 0.81 -0.90 -12.19
CA ASP A 110 2.04 -1.09 -11.44
C ASP A 110 3.05 -0.03 -11.87
N ILE A 111 3.67 0.65 -10.91
CA ILE A 111 4.71 1.65 -11.16
C ILE A 111 6.02 1.20 -10.55
N PHE A 112 7.08 1.19 -11.34
CA PHE A 112 8.43 0.92 -10.86
C PHE A 112 9.13 2.24 -10.52
N ILE A 113 9.60 2.36 -9.27
CA ILE A 113 10.38 3.49 -8.75
C ILE A 113 11.69 2.93 -8.22
N ASN A 114 12.83 3.33 -8.80
CA ASN A 114 14.17 2.90 -8.34
C ASN A 114 14.25 1.37 -8.10
N ASP A 115 13.77 0.58 -9.06
CA ASP A 115 13.79 -0.88 -9.05
C ASP A 115 12.79 -1.53 -8.07
N GLN A 116 11.99 -0.72 -7.38
CA GLN A 116 10.94 -1.17 -6.47
C GLN A 116 9.59 -1.06 -7.16
N LYS A 117 8.83 -2.16 -7.08
CA LYS A 117 7.52 -2.25 -7.67
C LYS A 117 6.47 -1.70 -6.69
N CYS A 118 5.78 -0.66 -7.11
CA CYS A 118 4.61 -0.12 -6.44
C CYS A 118 3.35 -0.59 -7.16
N PHE A 119 2.33 -1.00 -6.41
CA PHE A 119 1.06 -1.46 -6.99
C PHE A 119 0.00 -0.41 -6.74
N LEU A 120 -0.66 0.05 -7.80
CA LEU A 120 -1.82 0.92 -7.74
C LEU A 120 -3.06 0.14 -8.21
N TYR A 121 -4.10 0.15 -7.38
CA TYR A 121 -5.38 -0.47 -7.74
C TYR A 121 -6.45 0.59 -7.91
N LEU A 122 -7.24 0.45 -8.97
CA LEU A 122 -8.35 1.32 -9.32
C LEU A 122 -9.66 0.59 -9.02
N ASN A 123 -10.48 1.17 -8.13
CA ASN A 123 -11.77 0.58 -7.77
C ASN A 123 -12.83 0.72 -8.88
N GLU A 124 -12.68 1.71 -9.77
CA GLU A 124 -13.57 1.91 -10.91
C GLU A 124 -12.80 2.18 -12.21
N PRO A 125 -13.32 1.75 -13.36
CA PRO A 125 -12.77 2.08 -14.66
C PRO A 125 -12.68 3.60 -14.85
N CYS A 126 -11.47 4.09 -15.16
CA CYS A 126 -11.17 5.51 -15.22
C CYS A 126 -11.34 6.04 -16.65
N SER A 127 -12.25 7.00 -16.87
CA SER A 127 -12.44 7.61 -18.20
C SER A 127 -11.38 8.65 -18.54
N SER A 128 -10.64 9.19 -17.55
CA SER A 128 -9.50 10.08 -17.75
C SER A 128 -8.60 10.12 -16.51
N PHE A 129 -7.33 9.74 -16.67
CA PHE A 129 -6.46 9.38 -15.55
C PHE A 129 -6.05 10.53 -14.62
N SER A 130 -5.90 11.75 -15.15
CA SER A 130 -5.46 12.91 -14.35
C SER A 130 -6.60 13.68 -13.68
N SER A 131 -7.86 13.48 -14.09
CA SER A 131 -8.98 14.34 -13.66
C SER A 131 -10.16 13.60 -13.02
N THR A 132 -10.15 12.27 -12.95
CA THR A 132 -11.27 11.50 -12.38
C THR A 132 -10.87 10.50 -11.29
N LEU A 133 -9.59 10.39 -10.95
CA LEU A 133 -9.15 9.46 -9.91
C LEU A 133 -9.56 9.95 -8.52
N VAL A 134 -10.62 9.38 -7.97
CA VAL A 134 -11.16 9.73 -6.64
C VAL A 134 -10.60 8.84 -5.53
N GLU A 135 -10.22 7.61 -5.85
CA GLU A 135 -9.83 6.59 -4.89
C GLU A 135 -8.62 5.79 -5.38
N LEU A 136 -7.62 5.62 -4.51
CA LEU A 136 -6.36 4.97 -4.84
C LEU A 136 -5.89 4.08 -3.71
N TYR A 137 -5.52 2.84 -4.04
CA TYR A 137 -4.81 1.93 -3.14
C TYR A 137 -3.38 1.78 -3.63
N ILE A 138 -2.41 1.90 -2.72
CA ILE A 138 -0.97 1.87 -3.00
C ILE A 138 -0.29 0.84 -2.10
N ASP A 139 0.36 -0.15 -2.69
CA ASP A 139 1.39 -0.94 -2.01
C ASP A 139 2.77 -0.40 -2.41
N VAL A 140 3.56 0.09 -1.44
CA VAL A 140 4.91 0.63 -1.66
C VAL A 140 5.92 0.02 -0.69
N TYR A 141 7.19 0.00 -1.08
CA TYR A 141 8.25 -0.42 -0.16
C TYR A 141 8.62 0.71 0.82
N LEU A 142 8.78 1.96 0.35
CA LEU A 142 9.00 3.13 1.20
C LEU A 142 7.81 4.07 1.21
N PHE A 143 7.50 4.65 2.37
CA PHE A 143 6.47 5.69 2.45
C PHE A 143 6.81 6.96 1.64
N ASP A 144 8.10 7.29 1.50
CA ASP A 144 8.56 8.46 0.73
C ASP A 144 8.20 8.30 -0.77
N ASP A 145 8.25 7.06 -1.30
CA ASP A 145 7.88 6.76 -2.68
C ASP A 145 6.39 7.05 -2.95
N CYS A 146 5.53 6.79 -1.96
CA CYS A 146 4.12 7.16 -2.04
C CYS A 146 3.96 8.69 -2.13
N LEU A 147 4.70 9.46 -1.35
CA LEU A 147 4.61 10.92 -1.39
C LEU A 147 5.12 11.47 -2.72
N TYR A 148 6.21 10.89 -3.25
CA TYR A 148 6.75 11.24 -4.57
C TYR A 148 5.77 10.93 -5.71
N LEU A 149 5.07 9.78 -5.62
CA LEU A 149 4.06 9.41 -6.61
C LEU A 149 2.89 10.38 -6.65
N LEU A 150 2.51 10.93 -5.50
CA LEU A 150 1.40 11.86 -5.42
C LEU A 150 1.80 13.22 -6.00
N ASP A 151 3.03 13.70 -5.75
CA ASP A 151 3.47 15.09 -5.97
C ASP A 151 3.13 15.68 -7.36
N GLY A 152 2.10 16.51 -7.37
CA GLY A 152 1.57 17.30 -8.49
C GLY A 152 0.65 16.57 -9.48
N ARG A 153 0.16 15.36 -9.16
CA ARG A 153 -0.47 14.44 -10.13
C ARG A 153 -1.95 14.13 -9.89
N PHE A 154 -2.47 14.24 -8.67
CA PHE A 154 -3.82 13.72 -8.34
C PHE A 154 -4.72 14.70 -7.58
N ASP A 155 -5.01 15.85 -8.18
CA ASP A 155 -5.79 16.93 -7.55
C ASP A 155 -7.21 16.55 -7.13
N GLN A 156 -7.84 15.54 -7.74
CA GLN A 156 -9.21 15.10 -7.42
C GLN A 156 -9.26 13.95 -6.41
N LEU A 157 -8.11 13.47 -5.93
CA LEU A 157 -8.04 12.34 -5.03
C LEU A 157 -8.73 12.66 -3.70
N ARG A 158 -9.72 11.83 -3.33
CA ARG A 158 -10.46 11.96 -2.06
C ARG A 158 -10.15 10.84 -1.09
N LYS A 159 -9.80 9.66 -1.58
CA LYS A 159 -9.49 8.50 -0.75
C LYS A 159 -8.16 7.90 -1.13
N LEU A 160 -7.31 7.69 -0.14
CA LEU A 160 -5.99 7.10 -0.33
C LEU A 160 -5.74 6.03 0.73
N PHE A 161 -5.41 4.83 0.28
CA PHE A 161 -5.08 3.69 1.13
C PHE A 161 -3.64 3.28 0.82
N VAL A 162 -2.76 3.33 1.82
CA VAL A 162 -1.33 3.07 1.64
C VAL A 162 -0.92 1.91 2.54
N ASN A 163 -0.39 0.88 1.93
CA ASN A 163 0.30 -0.21 2.60
C ASN A 163 1.79 -0.09 2.29
N VAL A 164 2.59 0.00 3.34
CA VAL A 164 4.01 0.32 3.25
C VAL A 164 4.83 -0.74 3.98
N CYS A 165 5.91 -1.19 3.35
CA CYS A 165 6.88 -2.05 4.03
C CYS A 165 7.71 -1.26 5.05
N HIS A 166 8.23 -0.08 4.72
CA HIS A 166 9.10 0.69 5.61
C HIS A 166 8.77 2.18 5.62
N ILE A 167 8.68 2.75 6.82
CA ILE A 167 8.64 4.19 7.04
C ILE A 167 10.01 4.60 7.58
N LEU A 168 10.81 5.23 6.73
CA LEU A 168 12.17 5.70 6.99
C LEU A 168 12.23 7.24 6.98
N PRO A 169 13.30 7.86 7.53
CA PRO A 169 13.51 9.30 7.38
C PRO A 169 13.44 9.70 5.90
N LEU A 170 12.73 10.80 5.60
CA LEU A 170 12.58 11.30 4.24
C LEU A 170 13.96 11.57 3.64
N ARG A 171 14.20 11.05 2.43
CA ARG A 171 15.46 11.28 1.70
C ARG A 171 15.47 12.63 1.02
N SER A 172 14.28 13.22 0.82
CA SER A 172 14.10 14.49 0.14
C SER A 172 13.02 15.34 0.79
N THR A 173 13.13 16.66 0.67
CA THR A 173 12.09 17.60 1.08
C THR A 173 10.99 17.64 0.01
N ILE A 174 10.11 16.64 -0.05
CA ILE A 174 8.98 16.65 -0.98
C ILE A 174 7.91 17.63 -0.48
N ASN A 175 7.61 18.64 -1.29
CA ASN A 175 6.65 19.70 -0.97
C ASN A 175 5.23 19.36 -1.49
N THR A 176 4.69 18.20 -1.13
CA THR A 176 3.31 17.72 -1.44
C THR A 176 2.14 18.55 -0.85
N LYS A 177 2.31 19.87 -0.65
CA LYS A 177 1.43 20.67 0.23
C LYS A 177 -0.01 20.81 -0.29
N ASN A 178 -0.23 20.73 -1.60
CA ASN A 178 -1.53 21.05 -2.19
C ASN A 178 -2.46 19.84 -2.38
N GLU A 179 -1.93 18.63 -2.52
CA GLU A 179 -2.72 17.48 -2.98
C GLU A 179 -3.36 16.72 -1.83
N LEU A 180 -2.61 16.61 -0.74
CA LEU A 180 -3.08 16.02 0.50
C LEU A 180 -4.23 16.83 1.13
N ALA A 181 -4.40 18.10 0.74
CA ALA A 181 -5.47 18.96 1.23
C ALA A 181 -6.86 18.53 0.73
N ASN A 182 -6.94 17.83 -0.41
CA ASN A 182 -8.21 17.39 -0.99
C ASN A 182 -8.69 16.04 -0.45
N LEU A 183 -7.83 15.31 0.24
CA LEU A 183 -8.16 14.02 0.83
C LEU A 183 -9.22 14.16 1.92
N LYS A 184 -10.19 13.25 1.87
CA LYS A 184 -11.24 13.06 2.87
C LYS A 184 -11.08 11.77 3.65
N CYS A 185 -10.47 10.76 3.03
CA CYS A 185 -10.20 9.46 3.65
C CYS A 185 -8.74 9.09 3.44
N PHE A 186 -8.06 8.71 4.52
CA PHE A 186 -6.69 8.22 4.47
C PHE A 186 -6.52 6.98 5.34
N SER A 187 -5.83 5.98 4.81
CA SER A 187 -5.41 4.79 5.55
C SER A 187 -3.92 4.55 5.36
N LEU A 188 -3.21 4.29 6.46
CA LEU A 188 -1.79 3.95 6.45
C LEU A 188 -1.57 2.66 7.22
N ILE A 189 -0.99 1.66 6.57
CA ILE A 189 -0.65 0.36 7.14
C ILE A 189 0.86 0.16 7.00
N SER A 190 1.55 -0.04 8.13
CA SER A 190 2.95 -0.44 8.21
C SER A 190 3.09 -1.56 9.22
N ASN A 191 3.34 -2.77 8.72
CA ASN A 191 3.52 -3.96 9.56
C ASN A 191 4.93 -4.04 10.15
N ASN A 192 5.90 -3.33 9.56
CA ASN A 192 7.25 -3.25 10.10
C ASN A 192 7.37 -2.07 11.08
N GLU A 193 8.32 -2.22 11.99
CA GLU A 193 8.70 -1.21 12.97
C GLU A 193 9.20 0.07 12.29
N THR A 194 8.74 1.22 12.79
CA THR A 194 9.25 2.54 12.41
C THR A 194 9.77 3.32 13.62
N TYR A 195 10.88 4.03 13.41
CA TYR A 195 11.54 4.88 14.40
C TYR A 195 11.25 6.37 14.19
N VAL A 196 10.46 6.70 13.17
CA VAL A 196 10.30 8.07 12.65
C VAL A 196 8.86 8.56 12.69
N TYR A 197 8.10 8.12 13.69
CA TYR A 197 6.70 8.51 13.85
C TYR A 197 6.54 10.02 13.98
N ASP A 198 7.31 10.66 14.87
CA ASP A 198 7.23 12.10 15.10
C ASP A 198 7.85 12.92 13.96
N GLU A 199 8.84 12.37 13.25
CA GLU A 199 9.58 13.05 12.18
C GLU A 199 8.91 12.93 10.80
N VAL A 200 8.21 11.82 10.52
CA VAL A 200 7.68 11.51 9.18
C VAL A 200 6.17 11.34 9.20
N VAL A 201 5.63 10.49 10.09
CA VAL A 201 4.19 10.18 10.08
C VAL A 201 3.37 11.38 10.52
N VAL A 202 3.66 11.94 11.70
CA VAL A 202 2.90 13.06 12.28
C VAL A 202 2.91 14.30 11.38
N PRO A 203 4.04 14.79 10.85
CA PRO A 203 4.05 15.97 10.00
C PRO A 203 3.24 15.79 8.71
N ASN A 204 3.28 14.60 8.10
CA ASN A 204 2.50 14.32 6.89
C ASN A 204 1.00 14.23 7.18
N LEU A 205 0.60 13.57 8.27
CA LEU A 205 -0.81 13.55 8.70
C LEU A 205 -1.34 14.97 8.97
N ARG A 206 -0.56 15.84 9.62
CA ARG A 206 -0.98 17.23 9.90
C ARG A 206 -1.23 18.07 8.65
N ARG A 207 -0.67 17.69 7.49
CA ARG A 207 -0.93 18.35 6.20
C ARG A 207 -2.28 17.94 5.60
N MET A 208 -2.85 16.84 6.06
CA MET A 208 -4.16 16.32 5.65
C MET A 208 -5.27 16.84 6.60
N SER A 209 -5.30 18.15 6.88
CA SER A 209 -6.20 18.72 7.90
C SER A 209 -7.69 18.64 7.56
N ASN A 210 -8.02 18.32 6.30
CA ASN A 210 -9.39 18.21 5.80
C ASN A 210 -9.96 16.79 5.85
N LEU A 211 -9.20 15.83 6.41
CA LEU A 211 -9.66 14.45 6.55
C LEU A 211 -10.92 14.37 7.40
N GLU A 212 -11.85 13.56 6.91
CA GLU A 212 -13.05 13.13 7.61
C GLU A 212 -12.83 11.75 8.22
N LYS A 213 -12.09 10.88 7.52
CA LYS A 213 -11.78 9.52 7.96
C LYS A 213 -10.27 9.25 7.97
N LEU A 214 -9.78 8.68 9.07
CA LEU A 214 -8.40 8.26 9.24
C LEU A 214 -8.34 6.84 9.81
N SER A 215 -7.53 5.99 9.19
CA SER A 215 -7.22 4.65 9.69
C SER A 215 -5.71 4.43 9.78
N LEU A 216 -5.19 4.09 10.95
CA LEU A 216 -3.75 3.87 11.15
C LEU A 216 -3.46 2.48 11.69
N HIS A 217 -2.63 1.70 11.00
CA HIS A 217 -2.07 0.46 11.51
C HIS A 217 -0.54 0.59 11.52
N LEU A 218 0.06 0.75 12.70
CA LEU A 218 1.47 1.10 12.85
C LEU A 218 2.14 0.32 13.97
N VAL A 219 3.37 -0.14 13.71
CA VAL A 219 4.31 -0.62 14.74
C VAL A 219 5.42 0.41 14.90
N ILE A 220 5.59 0.97 16.10
CA ILE A 220 6.41 2.17 16.33
C ILE A 220 7.40 1.91 17.45
N GLU A 221 8.69 2.01 17.16
CA GLU A 221 9.71 2.01 18.19
C GLU A 221 9.94 3.44 18.71
N CYS A 222 9.68 3.61 20.00
CA CYS A 222 9.72 4.86 20.72
C CYS A 222 10.95 4.91 21.63
N LYS A 223 11.64 6.06 21.63
CA LYS A 223 12.89 6.21 22.40
C LYS A 223 12.69 6.24 23.92
N VAL A 224 11.58 6.81 24.39
CA VAL A 224 11.41 7.17 25.82
C VAL A 224 10.10 6.69 26.42
N ARG A 225 8.99 6.81 25.69
CA ARG A 225 7.65 6.53 26.21
C ARG A 225 6.75 5.95 25.13
N PHE A 226 5.77 5.17 25.55
CA PHE A 226 4.70 4.71 24.67
C PHE A 226 3.94 5.86 24.04
N ILE A 227 3.32 5.57 22.90
CA ILE A 227 2.26 6.42 22.36
C ILE A 227 1.03 6.15 23.20
N ASP A 228 0.43 7.20 23.73
CA ASP A 228 -0.79 7.15 24.52
C ASP A 228 -1.87 8.04 23.89
N GLY A 229 -3.07 8.08 24.48
CA GLY A 229 -4.15 8.90 23.95
C GLY A 229 -3.85 10.40 24.02
N THR A 230 -3.04 10.85 24.98
CA THR A 230 -2.59 12.24 25.06
C THR A 230 -1.71 12.61 23.86
N ASN A 231 -0.80 11.72 23.48
CA ASN A 231 0.06 11.85 22.31
C ASN A 231 -0.78 11.93 21.04
N LEU A 232 -1.69 10.98 20.80
CA LEU A 232 -2.55 10.98 19.62
C LEU A 232 -3.43 12.22 19.52
N LYS A 233 -4.00 12.66 20.65
CA LYS A 233 -4.81 13.88 20.68
C LYS A 233 -4.00 15.10 20.27
N LYS A 234 -2.80 15.25 20.84
CA LYS A 234 -1.89 16.37 20.54
C LYS A 234 -1.37 16.31 19.11
N ASN A 235 -1.01 15.14 18.62
CA ASN A 235 -0.28 14.99 17.36
C ASN A 235 -1.19 14.91 16.14
N ILE A 236 -2.40 14.39 16.29
CA ILE A 236 -3.33 14.10 15.21
C ILE A 236 -4.64 14.87 15.38
N ILE A 237 -5.40 14.57 16.43
CA ILE A 237 -6.82 14.99 16.54
C ILE A 237 -6.97 16.51 16.54
N ILE A 238 -6.15 17.24 17.30
CA ILE A 238 -6.21 18.72 17.34
C ILE A 238 -5.96 19.37 15.97
N HIS A 239 -5.26 18.67 15.07
CA HIS A 239 -4.93 19.17 13.75
C HIS A 239 -5.92 18.75 12.64
N MET A 240 -6.94 17.95 12.98
CA MET A 240 -7.92 17.42 12.04
C MET A 240 -9.35 17.71 12.53
N PRO A 241 -9.81 18.98 12.49
CA PRO A 241 -11.10 19.38 13.06
C PRO A 241 -12.31 18.75 12.36
N ASN A 242 -12.14 18.25 11.12
CA ASN A 242 -13.20 17.63 10.34
C ASN A 242 -13.27 16.09 10.53
N LEU A 243 -12.37 15.51 11.34
CA LEU A 243 -12.26 14.08 11.52
C LEU A 243 -13.47 13.55 12.29
N ASN A 244 -14.33 12.80 11.60
CA ASN A 244 -15.52 12.17 12.17
C ASN A 244 -15.30 10.68 12.47
N GLU A 245 -14.34 10.04 11.80
CA GLU A 245 -14.03 8.63 11.98
C GLU A 245 -12.52 8.46 12.13
N PHE A 246 -12.09 8.02 13.31
CA PHE A 246 -10.71 7.67 13.57
C PHE A 246 -10.65 6.24 14.06
N THR A 247 -9.98 5.38 13.29
CA THR A 247 -9.70 3.98 13.65
C THR A 247 -8.20 3.77 13.70
N PHE A 248 -7.75 2.90 14.60
CA PHE A 248 -6.34 2.60 14.69
C PHE A 248 -6.05 1.22 15.28
N ASN A 249 -4.85 0.75 14.98
CA ASN A 249 -4.18 -0.40 15.54
C ASN A 249 -2.70 -0.05 15.70
N ILE A 250 -2.32 0.43 16.88
CA ILE A 250 -0.99 0.98 17.12
C ILE A 250 -0.30 0.15 18.19
N ARG A 251 0.87 -0.38 17.84
CA ARG A 251 1.79 -1.03 18.76
C ARG A 251 3.01 -0.13 18.92
N SER A 252 3.23 0.36 20.12
CA SER A 252 4.42 1.14 20.48
C SER A 252 5.37 0.30 21.33
N ILE A 253 6.66 0.35 21.03
CA ILE A 253 7.72 -0.42 21.69
C ILE A 253 8.70 0.57 22.31
N ILE A 254 9.19 0.31 23.52
CA ILE A 254 10.22 1.13 24.18
C ILE A 254 11.36 0.26 24.69
N SER A 255 12.54 0.85 24.80
CA SER A 255 13.65 0.27 25.57
C SER A 255 13.57 0.68 27.04
N ILE A 256 13.70 -0.28 27.95
CA ILE A 256 13.69 -0.09 29.40
C ILE A 256 15.15 0.01 29.86
N ASN A 257 15.78 1.16 29.63
CA ASN A 257 17.17 1.37 30.03
C ASN A 257 17.29 1.77 31.51
N ASP A 258 16.34 2.54 32.04
CA ASP A 258 16.30 2.96 33.44
C ASP A 258 14.85 2.99 33.95
N HIS A 259 14.53 2.21 34.98
CA HIS A 259 13.19 1.87 35.51
C HIS A 259 12.29 3.02 36.00
N THR A 260 12.53 4.27 35.60
CA THR A 260 11.98 5.38 36.39
C THR A 260 10.49 5.58 36.25
N HIS A 261 9.81 5.24 35.15
CA HIS A 261 8.34 5.35 35.08
C HIS A 261 7.70 4.36 34.09
N LEU A 262 7.52 3.11 34.50
CA LEU A 262 6.69 2.15 33.76
C LEU A 262 5.20 2.55 33.92
N LEU A 263 4.51 2.75 32.81
CA LEU A 263 3.10 3.10 32.76
C LEU A 263 2.24 1.84 32.89
N SER A 264 1.21 1.87 33.73
CA SER A 264 0.25 0.76 33.79
C SER A 264 -0.71 0.78 32.61
N ASN A 265 -1.27 -0.38 32.26
CA ASN A 265 -2.33 -0.46 31.26
C ASN A 265 -3.54 0.42 31.62
N GLU A 266 -3.90 0.49 32.91
CA GLU A 266 -4.99 1.36 33.39
C GLU A 266 -4.73 2.84 33.09
N TYR A 267 -3.48 3.29 33.23
CA TYR A 267 -3.11 4.66 32.89
C TYR A 267 -3.30 4.91 31.39
N ILE A 268 -2.74 4.04 30.53
CA ILE A 268 -2.88 4.16 29.07
C ILE A 268 -4.35 4.15 28.66
N GLN A 269 -5.13 3.18 29.15
CA GLN A 269 -6.56 3.05 28.86
C GLN A 269 -7.34 4.32 29.22
N ARG A 270 -7.02 4.97 30.35
CA ARG A 270 -7.63 6.25 30.73
C ARG A 270 -7.33 7.35 29.73
N THR A 271 -6.09 7.45 29.23
CA THR A 271 -5.74 8.47 28.22
C THR A 271 -6.47 8.29 26.89
N LEU A 272 -6.87 7.05 26.56
CA LEU A 272 -7.59 6.71 25.34
C LEU A 272 -9.11 6.93 25.45
N THR A 273 -9.62 7.25 26.65
CA THR A 273 -11.04 7.49 26.86
C THR A 273 -11.50 8.76 26.13
N ASN A 274 -12.64 8.69 25.44
CA ASN A 274 -13.21 9.78 24.64
C ASN A 274 -12.31 10.25 23.49
N LEU A 275 -11.38 9.41 23.03
CA LEU A 275 -10.53 9.74 21.89
C LEU A 275 -11.27 9.52 20.55
N THR A 276 -12.20 8.58 20.54
CA THR A 276 -13.07 8.21 19.42
C THR A 276 -14.44 7.78 19.96
N ASP A 277 -15.45 7.75 19.10
CA ASP A 277 -16.77 7.18 19.45
C ASP A 277 -16.73 5.64 19.62
N HIS A 278 -15.67 4.99 19.12
CA HIS A 278 -15.45 3.57 19.27
C HIS A 278 -14.84 3.21 20.63
N GLN A 279 -15.14 2.01 21.10
CA GLN A 279 -14.43 1.43 22.24
C GLN A 279 -12.96 1.22 21.87
N VAL A 280 -12.06 1.66 22.74
CA VAL A 280 -10.61 1.42 22.58
C VAL A 280 -10.18 0.40 23.61
N ILE A 281 -9.39 -0.59 23.19
CA ILE A 281 -8.77 -1.58 24.08
C ILE A 281 -7.26 -1.35 24.05
N SER A 282 -6.62 -1.44 25.22
CA SER A 282 -5.17 -1.37 25.37
C SER A 282 -4.63 -2.55 26.18
N CYS A 283 -3.40 -2.95 25.85
CA CYS A 283 -2.58 -3.91 26.55
C CYS A 283 -1.17 -3.31 26.71
N VAL A 284 -0.60 -3.43 27.90
CA VAL A 284 0.76 -2.98 28.19
C VAL A 284 1.52 -4.14 28.82
N ASP A 285 2.68 -4.45 28.24
CA ASP A 285 3.54 -5.54 28.67
C ASP A 285 4.97 -5.03 28.83
N TYR A 286 5.67 -5.60 29.81
CA TYR A 286 7.06 -5.30 30.09
C TYR A 286 7.87 -6.59 30.13
N PHE A 287 8.91 -6.61 29.32
CA PHE A 287 9.77 -7.76 29.07
C PHE A 287 11.15 -7.46 29.68
N SER A 288 11.41 -8.10 30.82
CA SER A 288 12.62 -7.94 31.62
C SER A 288 13.88 -8.51 30.96
N SER A 289 13.79 -9.64 30.27
CA SER A 289 14.92 -10.30 29.60
C SER A 289 15.41 -9.49 28.41
N ASN A 290 14.49 -8.92 27.65
CA ASN A 290 14.81 -8.13 26.47
C ASN A 290 14.98 -6.64 26.79
N LYS A 291 14.67 -6.23 28.02
CA LYS A 291 14.61 -4.83 28.45
C LYS A 291 13.75 -3.99 27.51
N THR A 292 12.59 -4.52 27.13
CA THR A 292 11.65 -3.83 26.24
C THR A 292 10.27 -3.76 26.88
N GLY A 293 9.54 -2.70 26.60
CA GLY A 293 8.11 -2.62 26.86
C GLY A 293 7.35 -2.59 25.55
N GLN A 294 6.14 -3.16 25.52
CA GLN A 294 5.18 -2.90 24.46
C GLN A 294 3.90 -2.32 25.03
N CYS A 295 3.28 -1.44 24.26
CA CYS A 295 1.93 -1.00 24.46
C CYS A 295 1.19 -1.14 23.14
N HIS A 296 0.16 -1.97 23.13
CA HIS A 296 -0.68 -2.22 21.98
C HIS A 296 -2.09 -1.74 22.28
N PHE A 297 -2.62 -0.87 21.43
CA PHE A 297 -4.00 -0.41 21.57
C PHE A 297 -4.68 -0.23 20.21
N TYR A 298 -5.98 -0.47 20.17
CA TYR A 298 -6.75 -0.47 18.93
C TYR A 298 -8.23 -0.11 19.16
N THR A 299 -8.86 0.41 18.12
CA THR A 299 -10.31 0.66 18.08
C THR A 299 -11.08 -0.63 17.82
N TYR A 300 -12.19 -0.85 18.53
CA TYR A 300 -13.01 -2.06 18.47
C TYR A 300 -14.43 -1.76 17.93
N PRO A 301 -15.02 -2.63 17.07
CA PRO A 301 -14.43 -3.85 16.50
C PRO A 301 -13.38 -3.52 15.44
N HIS A 302 -12.32 -4.32 15.40
CA HIS A 302 -11.25 -4.10 14.42
C HIS A 302 -11.33 -5.09 13.23
N THR A 303 -10.84 -4.64 12.08
CA THR A 303 -10.86 -5.39 10.81
C THR A 303 -9.50 -5.98 10.44
N MET A 304 -8.54 -6.01 11.38
CA MET A 304 -7.22 -6.61 11.15
C MET A 304 -7.32 -8.08 10.73
N LEU A 305 -6.46 -8.47 9.79
CA LEU A 305 -6.28 -9.85 9.35
C LEU A 305 -5.19 -10.59 10.14
N HIS A 306 -4.25 -9.84 10.72
CA HIS A 306 -3.11 -10.35 11.49
C HIS A 306 -3.09 -9.67 12.86
N TYR A 307 -2.83 -10.44 13.91
CA TYR A 307 -2.61 -9.92 15.26
C TYR A 307 -1.26 -10.43 15.77
N ASP A 308 -0.28 -9.54 15.83
CA ASP A 308 1.08 -9.90 16.22
C ASP A 308 1.41 -9.67 17.70
N ASN A 309 2.25 -10.55 18.25
CA ASN A 309 2.84 -10.49 19.59
C ASN A 309 1.80 -10.40 20.72
N ILE A 310 0.84 -11.32 20.70
CA ILE A 310 -0.14 -11.49 21.77
C ILE A 310 0.53 -12.11 23.00
N THR A 311 0.35 -11.47 24.15
CA THR A 311 0.94 -11.86 25.44
C THR A 311 -0.12 -12.47 26.37
N ASN A 312 0.30 -13.02 27.52
CA ASN A 312 -0.62 -13.52 28.55
C ASN A 312 -1.62 -12.45 29.04
N ASN A 313 -1.27 -11.16 28.96
CA ASN A 313 -2.12 -10.04 29.37
C ASN A 313 -3.21 -9.70 28.36
N PHE A 314 -3.30 -10.43 27.24
CA PHE A 314 -4.36 -10.26 26.26
C PHE A 314 -5.76 -10.29 26.91
N PRO A 315 -6.53 -9.19 26.81
CA PRO A 315 -7.80 -9.05 27.54
C PRO A 315 -8.94 -9.88 26.94
N GLY A 316 -8.73 -10.52 25.78
CA GLY A 316 -9.79 -11.14 25.00
C GLY A 316 -10.53 -10.15 24.12
N GLY A 317 -11.71 -10.53 23.64
CA GLY A 317 -12.52 -9.77 22.69
C GLY A 317 -13.07 -10.69 21.61
N LEU A 318 -13.65 -10.15 20.54
CA LEU A 318 -14.08 -10.93 19.37
C LEU A 318 -13.53 -10.33 18.08
N PHE A 319 -12.60 -11.06 17.46
CA PHE A 319 -11.84 -10.63 16.29
C PHE A 319 -12.15 -11.54 15.11
N LYS A 320 -13.34 -11.33 14.51
CA LYS A 320 -13.85 -12.18 13.41
C LYS A 320 -13.01 -12.11 12.12
N HIS A 321 -12.18 -11.08 11.96
CA HIS A 321 -11.41 -10.86 10.74
C HIS A 321 -9.99 -11.41 10.82
N VAL A 322 -9.47 -11.66 12.02
CA VAL A 322 -8.12 -12.21 12.20
C VAL A 322 -8.06 -13.63 11.63
N ARG A 323 -7.00 -13.90 10.87
CA ARG A 323 -6.72 -15.19 10.22
C ARG A 323 -5.40 -15.78 10.67
N SER A 324 -4.45 -14.95 11.07
CA SER A 324 -3.16 -15.39 11.61
C SER A 324 -2.82 -14.55 12.85
N ALA A 325 -2.21 -15.18 13.84
CA ALA A 325 -1.77 -14.51 15.06
C ALA A 325 -0.41 -15.07 15.51
N THR A 326 0.42 -14.19 16.07
CA THR A 326 1.71 -14.59 16.65
C THR A 326 1.69 -14.37 18.16
N LEU A 327 2.25 -15.32 18.89
CA LEU A 327 2.33 -15.30 20.35
C LEU A 327 3.73 -14.91 20.81
N PHE A 328 3.80 -14.07 21.84
CA PHE A 328 5.06 -13.73 22.48
C PHE A 328 4.88 -13.46 23.96
N ASP A 329 5.66 -14.10 24.82
CA ASP A 329 5.73 -13.80 26.25
C ASP A 329 7.06 -14.30 26.84
N GLU A 330 7.51 -13.68 27.93
CA GLU A 330 8.67 -14.15 28.72
C GLU A 330 8.30 -15.31 29.65
N CYS A 331 7.04 -15.38 30.07
CA CYS A 331 6.52 -16.46 30.89
C CYS A 331 5.79 -17.51 30.04
N PRO A 332 5.76 -18.79 30.47
CA PRO A 332 4.92 -19.79 29.83
C PRO A 332 3.45 -19.34 29.76
N PHE A 333 2.79 -19.60 28.63
CA PHE A 333 1.38 -19.26 28.45
C PHE A 333 0.48 -20.07 29.38
N GLU A 334 -0.44 -19.37 30.04
CA GLU A 334 -1.40 -20.01 30.94
C GLU A 334 -2.50 -20.76 30.18
N HIS A 335 -3.07 -21.81 30.79
CA HIS A 335 -4.24 -22.47 30.22
C HIS A 335 -5.40 -21.48 29.97
N THR A 336 -5.60 -20.52 30.88
CA THR A 336 -6.65 -19.50 30.75
C THR A 336 -6.44 -18.59 29.55
N PHE A 337 -5.18 -18.37 29.15
CA PHE A 337 -4.83 -17.60 27.97
C PHE A 337 -5.31 -18.28 26.69
N PHE A 338 -5.07 -19.59 26.52
CA PHE A 338 -5.53 -20.32 25.34
C PHE A 338 -7.05 -20.36 25.21
N ILE A 339 -7.78 -20.38 26.34
CA ILE A 339 -9.24 -20.22 26.33
C ILE A 339 -9.62 -18.86 25.74
N ARG A 340 -8.96 -17.77 26.17
CA ARG A 340 -9.20 -16.41 25.65
C ARG A 340 -8.92 -16.34 24.14
N ILE A 341 -7.80 -16.92 23.68
CA ILE A 341 -7.45 -16.98 22.25
C ILE A 341 -8.54 -17.71 21.45
N ALA A 342 -8.96 -18.90 21.88
CA ALA A 342 -9.97 -19.69 21.17
C ALA A 342 -11.32 -18.96 21.05
N GLN A 343 -11.71 -18.23 22.09
CA GLN A 343 -12.93 -17.41 22.07
C GLN A 343 -12.78 -16.16 21.20
N ALA A 344 -11.60 -15.56 21.20
CA ALA A 344 -11.33 -14.30 20.52
C ALA A 344 -11.21 -14.44 19.00
N PHE A 345 -10.68 -15.56 18.52
CA PHE A 345 -10.33 -15.74 17.11
C PHE A 345 -11.08 -16.96 16.50
N PRO A 346 -12.40 -16.85 16.26
CA PRO A 346 -13.21 -17.99 15.80
C PRO A 346 -12.85 -18.52 14.40
N PHE A 347 -12.07 -17.76 13.63
CA PHE A 347 -11.67 -18.07 12.25
C PHE A 347 -10.14 -18.05 12.08
N LEU A 348 -9.40 -18.31 13.15
CA LEU A 348 -7.94 -18.37 13.13
C LEU A 348 -7.50 -19.59 12.31
N ASN A 349 -6.68 -19.36 11.28
CA ASN A 349 -6.10 -20.42 10.46
C ASN A 349 -4.70 -20.81 10.95
N GLU A 350 -3.98 -19.85 11.53
CA GLU A 350 -2.58 -19.98 11.89
C GLU A 350 -2.33 -19.29 13.23
N LEU A 351 -1.64 -20.01 14.13
CA LEU A 351 -1.16 -19.52 15.41
C LEU A 351 0.31 -19.90 15.52
N ILE A 352 1.19 -18.90 15.53
CA ILE A 352 2.65 -19.07 15.53
C ILE A 352 3.20 -18.79 16.93
#